data_AF-A0A7S0TNS2-F1
#
_entry.id   AF-A0A7S0TNS2-F1
#
_cell.length_a   1.000
_cell.length_b   1.000
_cell.length_c   1.000
_cell.angle_alpha   90.00
_cell.angle_beta   90.00
_cell.angle_gamma   90.00
#
_symmetry.space_group_name_H-M   'P 1'
#
loop_
_entity.id
_entity.type
_entity.pdbx_description
1 polymer ?
#
loop_
_entity_poly.entity_id
_entity_poly.type
_entity_poly.pdbx_seq_one_letter_code
_entity_poly.pdbx_strand_id
1 'polypeptide(L)'
;MASNTTDSLLKLFPAVQHYAWGVEGSSPSLVAKMAPGDPDPSKPYAELWMGTHPTAPSTLASGETLSSYLAAHPTFTGAASAGAEWGADRLPYLFKCLSVRCPLSIQAHPDKKLAAELHKRDPKNYKDDNHKPELACAVTEFEGLCGFRPMQEIVENLGEVPELRALVGEEAAAKVAEAAGKG
;
A
#
# COMPACT_ATOMS: atom_id res chain seq x y z
N MET A 1 43.94 -3.19 -9.54
CA MET A 1 43.26 -2.03 -8.95
C MET A 1 41.87 -2.00 -9.56
N ALA A 2 40.85 -2.43 -8.80
CA ALA A 2 39.47 -2.40 -9.30
C ALA A 2 38.99 -0.94 -9.33
N SER A 3 38.46 -0.53 -10.48
CA SER A 3 37.83 0.77 -10.69
C SER A 3 36.65 0.92 -9.73
N ASN A 4 36.80 1.76 -8.70
CA ASN A 4 35.72 2.17 -7.80
C ASN A 4 34.86 3.23 -8.53
N THR A 5 34.11 2.81 -9.54
CA THR A 5 32.97 3.59 -10.02
C THR A 5 31.81 3.24 -9.10
N THR A 6 31.52 4.09 -8.12
CA THR A 6 30.21 4.10 -7.46
C THR A 6 29.17 4.32 -8.55
N ASP A 7 28.44 3.28 -8.91
CA ASP A 7 27.34 3.39 -9.87
C ASP A 7 26.37 4.44 -9.35
N SER A 8 26.15 5.51 -10.11
CA SER A 8 25.19 6.57 -9.76
C SER A 8 23.73 6.15 -10.04
N LEU A 9 23.52 4.96 -10.58
CA LEU A 9 22.23 4.41 -10.97
C LEU A 9 22.23 2.90 -10.76
N LEU A 10 21.24 2.38 -10.02
CA LEU A 10 21.10 0.97 -9.74
C LEU A 10 19.84 0.40 -10.40
N LYS A 11 19.97 -0.73 -11.09
CA LYS A 11 18.82 -1.52 -11.54
C LYS A 11 18.29 -2.34 -10.37
N LEU A 12 17.02 -2.15 -10.03
CA LEU A 12 16.32 -2.92 -8.99
C LEU A 12 15.60 -4.12 -9.58
N PHE A 13 15.64 -5.22 -8.83
CA PHE A 13 14.82 -6.41 -9.02
C PHE A 13 13.81 -6.47 -7.87
N PRO A 14 12.57 -6.03 -8.11
CA PRO A 14 11.55 -5.96 -7.08
C PRO A 14 10.99 -7.33 -6.70
N ALA A 15 10.43 -7.42 -5.49
CA ALA A 15 9.73 -8.60 -5.03
C ALA A 15 8.28 -8.61 -5.54
N VAL A 16 7.78 -9.77 -5.95
CA VAL A 16 6.40 -9.96 -6.39
C VAL A 16 5.59 -10.63 -5.29
N GLN A 17 4.39 -10.11 -5.01
CA GLN A 17 3.42 -10.75 -4.12
C GLN A 17 2.31 -11.41 -4.93
N HIS A 18 2.10 -12.70 -4.68
CA HIS A 18 1.13 -13.54 -5.38
C HIS A 18 -0.18 -13.70 -4.60
N TYR A 19 -0.76 -12.59 -4.13
CA TYR A 19 -2.03 -12.65 -3.41
C TYR A 19 -3.19 -13.04 -4.33
N ALA A 20 -4.14 -13.82 -3.84
CA ALA A 20 -5.23 -14.40 -4.64
C ALA A 20 -6.11 -13.38 -5.38
N TRP A 21 -6.19 -12.14 -4.86
CA TRP A 21 -6.94 -11.04 -5.48
C TRP A 21 -6.26 -10.46 -6.72
N GLY A 22 -4.99 -10.81 -6.98
CA GLY A 22 -4.22 -10.32 -8.12
C GLY A 22 -4.73 -10.83 -9.46
N VAL A 23 -4.34 -10.13 -10.53
CA VAL A 23 -4.57 -10.56 -11.91
C VAL A 23 -3.67 -11.76 -12.23
N GLU A 24 -4.22 -12.82 -12.83
CA GLU A 24 -3.47 -14.01 -13.22
C GLU A 24 -2.40 -13.72 -14.27
N GLY A 25 -1.27 -14.44 -14.23
CA GLY A 25 -0.15 -14.26 -15.16
C GLY A 25 -0.50 -14.58 -16.61
N SER A 26 -1.52 -15.42 -16.83
CA SER A 26 -2.11 -15.71 -18.15
C SER A 26 -2.90 -14.53 -18.74
N SER A 27 -3.26 -13.55 -17.91
CA SER A 27 -4.02 -12.35 -18.25
C SER A 27 -3.08 -11.13 -18.38
N PRO A 28 -3.53 -9.98 -18.92
CA PRO A 28 -2.66 -8.82 -19.11
C PRO A 28 -2.31 -8.06 -17.82
N SER A 29 -1.75 -8.75 -16.81
CA SER A 29 -1.25 -8.16 -15.56
C SER A 29 -0.01 -7.30 -15.79
N LEU A 30 -0.04 -6.04 -15.35
CA LEU A 30 1.13 -5.15 -15.39
C LEU A 30 2.22 -5.65 -14.44
N VAL A 31 1.85 -6.13 -13.25
CA VAL A 31 2.79 -6.71 -12.29
C VAL A 31 3.48 -7.95 -12.88
N ALA A 32 2.77 -8.81 -13.60
CA ALA A 32 3.39 -9.97 -14.27
C ALA A 32 4.40 -9.56 -15.35
N LYS A 33 4.07 -8.54 -16.16
CA LYS A 33 4.96 -8.00 -17.20
C LYS A 33 6.22 -7.35 -16.63
N MET A 34 6.14 -6.76 -15.44
CA MET A 34 7.25 -6.09 -14.75
C MET A 34 8.02 -7.01 -13.79
N ALA A 35 7.53 -8.22 -13.55
CA ALA A 35 8.17 -9.19 -12.67
C ALA A 35 9.55 -9.60 -13.23
N PRO A 36 10.54 -9.87 -12.37
CA PRO A 36 11.78 -10.50 -12.81
C PRO A 36 11.53 -11.90 -13.39
N GLY A 37 12.09 -12.14 -14.59
CA GLY A 37 11.99 -13.43 -15.28
C GLY A 37 10.66 -13.63 -16.02
N ASP A 38 10.44 -14.86 -16.49
CA ASP A 38 9.20 -15.22 -17.20
C ASP A 38 8.06 -15.45 -16.20
N PRO A 39 6.90 -14.80 -16.38
CA PRO A 39 5.78 -14.97 -15.47
C PRO A 39 5.14 -16.36 -15.63
N ASP A 40 4.80 -16.97 -14.49
CA ASP A 40 4.02 -18.20 -14.42
C ASP A 40 2.55 -17.89 -14.72
N PRO A 41 1.98 -18.43 -15.81
CA PRO A 41 0.62 -18.10 -16.22
C PRO A 41 -0.45 -18.52 -15.20
N SER A 42 -0.14 -19.46 -14.30
CA SER A 42 -1.10 -19.99 -13.32
C SER A 42 -1.17 -19.19 -12.01
N LYS A 43 -0.24 -18.27 -11.78
CA LYS A 43 -0.16 -17.52 -10.52
C LYS A 43 -0.85 -16.15 -10.63
N PRO A 44 -1.47 -15.67 -9.54
CA PRO A 44 -1.89 -14.28 -9.47
C PRO A 44 -0.68 -13.37 -9.25
N TYR A 45 -0.66 -12.21 -9.87
CA TYR A 45 0.37 -11.17 -9.72
C TYR A 45 -0.29 -9.93 -9.16
N ALA A 46 -0.19 -9.77 -7.84
CA ALA A 46 -0.99 -8.80 -7.08
C ALA A 46 -0.22 -7.49 -6.84
N GLU A 47 0.97 -7.58 -6.25
CA GLU A 47 1.80 -6.41 -5.93
C GLU A 47 3.25 -6.60 -6.39
N LEU A 48 3.87 -5.54 -6.89
CA LEU A 48 5.30 -5.41 -7.15
C LEU A 48 5.91 -4.44 -6.13
N TRP A 49 6.82 -4.90 -5.27
CA TRP A 49 7.38 -4.11 -4.17
C TRP A 49 8.76 -3.60 -4.51
N MET A 50 8.91 -2.28 -4.49
CA MET A 50 10.15 -1.56 -4.78
C MET A 50 10.57 -0.76 -3.55
N GLY A 51 11.62 -1.23 -2.88
CA GLY A 51 12.19 -0.56 -1.71
C GLY A 51 12.93 -1.50 -0.77
N THR A 52 13.03 -1.09 0.49
CA THR A 52 13.83 -1.76 1.54
C THR A 52 12.96 -2.50 2.56
N HIS A 53 11.72 -2.87 2.21
CA HIS A 53 10.84 -3.53 3.16
C HIS A 53 11.35 -4.95 3.48
N PRO A 54 11.51 -5.33 4.77
CA PRO A 54 12.21 -6.56 5.15
C PRO A 54 11.50 -7.85 4.72
N THR A 55 10.16 -7.83 4.61
CA THR A 55 9.39 -9.02 4.20
C THR A 55 9.39 -9.29 2.70
N ALA A 56 9.83 -8.32 1.90
CA ALA A 56 9.83 -8.39 0.44
C ALA A 56 10.94 -7.48 -0.12
N PRO A 57 12.21 -7.80 0.17
CA PRO A 57 13.32 -6.94 -0.17
C PRO A 57 13.50 -6.86 -1.69
N SER A 58 13.71 -5.66 -2.23
CA SER A 58 14.25 -5.53 -3.58
C SER A 58 15.74 -5.88 -3.59
N THR A 59 16.21 -6.47 -4.68
CA THR A 59 17.62 -6.85 -4.86
C THR A 59 18.28 -6.11 -6.03
N LEU A 60 19.60 -6.12 -6.05
CA LEU A 60 20.42 -5.64 -7.16
C LEU A 60 20.80 -6.79 -8.09
N ALA A 61 21.40 -6.48 -9.25
CA ALA A 61 21.90 -7.50 -10.18
C ALA A 61 22.93 -8.45 -9.55
N SER A 62 23.65 -7.99 -8.51
CA SER A 62 24.59 -8.80 -7.72
C SER A 62 23.90 -9.82 -6.80
N GLY A 63 22.58 -9.72 -6.60
CA GLY A 63 21.81 -10.48 -5.61
C GLY A 63 21.80 -9.86 -4.22
N GLU A 64 22.58 -8.80 -3.98
CA GLU A 64 22.54 -8.05 -2.72
C GLU A 64 21.18 -7.35 -2.54
N THR A 65 20.69 -7.26 -1.29
CA THR A 65 19.47 -6.48 -1.01
C THR A 65 19.74 -4.98 -1.10
N LEU A 66 18.73 -4.21 -1.53
CA LEU A 66 18.85 -2.76 -1.55
C LEU A 66 19.17 -2.18 -0.17
N SER A 67 18.59 -2.75 0.89
CA SER A 67 18.84 -2.31 2.27
C SER A 67 20.32 -2.47 2.67
N SER A 68 20.92 -3.62 2.37
CA SER A 68 22.35 -3.87 2.62
C SER A 68 23.25 -2.90 1.84
N TYR A 69 22.93 -2.67 0.56
CA TYR A 69 23.68 -1.74 -0.26
C TYR A 69 23.62 -0.31 0.28
N LEU A 70 22.45 0.17 0.69
CA LEU A 70 22.28 1.50 1.27
C LEU A 70 23.01 1.65 2.60
N ALA A 71 23.02 0.62 3.44
CA ALA A 71 23.76 0.62 4.69
C ALA A 71 25.28 0.79 4.46
N ALA A 72 25.82 0.18 3.41
CA ALA A 72 27.22 0.32 3.00
C ALA A 72 27.51 1.64 2.27
N HIS A 73 26.49 2.26 1.67
CA HIS A 73 26.60 3.50 0.88
C HIS A 73 25.58 4.54 1.33
N PRO A 74 25.66 5.04 2.58
CA PRO A 74 24.61 5.87 3.19
C PRO A 74 24.35 7.18 2.46
N THR A 75 25.32 7.68 1.68
CA THR A 75 25.16 8.92 0.90
C THR A 75 24.48 8.71 -0.45
N PHE A 76 24.18 7.47 -0.85
CA PHE A 76 23.67 7.13 -2.18
C PHE A 76 22.32 7.79 -2.49
N THR A 77 21.40 7.81 -1.53
CA THR A 77 20.05 8.39 -1.68
C THR A 77 20.01 9.90 -1.45
N GLY A 78 21.18 10.54 -1.30
CA GLY A 78 21.32 11.94 -0.97
C GLY A 78 21.02 12.27 0.49
N ALA A 79 21.50 13.43 0.94
CA ALA A 79 21.42 13.85 2.35
C ALA A 79 20.00 13.97 2.91
N ALA A 80 19.00 14.25 2.06
CA ALA A 80 17.60 14.35 2.47
C ALA A 80 17.00 12.99 2.88
N SER A 81 17.43 11.90 2.24
CA SER A 81 16.93 10.55 2.50
C SER A 81 17.79 9.80 3.51
N ALA A 82 19.08 10.13 3.60
CA ALA A 82 20.06 9.53 4.51
C ALA A 82 19.97 10.07 5.96
N GLY A 83 18.89 10.80 6.29
CA GLY A 83 18.72 11.43 7.59
C GLY A 83 18.58 10.41 8.73
N ALA A 84 19.01 10.81 9.93
CA ALA A 84 18.96 9.98 11.14
C ALA A 84 17.55 9.51 11.52
N GLU A 85 16.50 10.14 11.00
CA GLU A 85 15.10 9.83 11.28
C GLU A 85 14.66 8.45 10.76
N TRP A 86 15.20 7.99 9.62
CA TRP A 86 14.70 6.80 8.92
C TRP A 86 15.67 5.61 8.93
N GLY A 87 16.93 5.86 9.30
CA GLY A 87 18.02 4.89 9.26
C GLY A 87 18.75 4.88 7.92
N ALA A 88 20.04 4.53 7.94
CA ALA A 88 20.89 4.52 6.76
C ALA A 88 20.61 3.33 5.82
N ASP A 89 19.87 2.32 6.28
CA ASP A 89 19.59 1.06 5.60
C ASP A 89 18.20 1.02 4.93
N ARG A 90 17.42 2.11 5.00
CA ARG A 90 16.00 2.12 4.63
C ARG A 90 15.60 3.34 3.81
N LEU A 91 14.64 3.13 2.91
CA LEU A 91 13.91 4.21 2.29
C LEU A 91 12.72 4.62 3.18
N PRO A 92 12.38 5.92 3.25
CA PRO A 92 11.24 6.41 4.04
C PRO A 92 9.87 6.09 3.39
N TYR A 93 9.86 5.34 2.29
CA TYR A 93 8.66 4.94 1.57
C TYR A 93 8.82 3.53 1.00
N LEU A 94 7.68 2.90 0.71
CA LEU A 94 7.59 1.68 -0.07
C LEU A 94 6.79 1.99 -1.34
N PHE A 95 7.42 1.85 -2.50
CA PHE A 95 6.73 2.03 -3.76
C PHE A 95 6.15 0.70 -4.24
N LYS A 96 4.92 0.72 -4.75
CA LYS A 96 4.22 -0.46 -5.23
C LYS A 96 3.57 -0.23 -6.58
N CYS A 97 3.57 -1.28 -7.41
CA CYS A 97 2.61 -1.43 -8.50
C CYS A 97 1.60 -2.50 -8.11
N LEU A 98 0.31 -2.26 -8.34
CA LEU A 98 -0.76 -3.20 -8.04
C LEU A 98 -1.46 -3.62 -9.34
N SER A 99 -1.83 -4.89 -9.45
CA SER A 99 -2.70 -5.41 -10.51
C SER A 99 -3.86 -6.15 -9.87
N VAL A 100 -5.00 -5.46 -9.77
CA VAL A 100 -6.16 -5.88 -8.98
C VAL A 100 -7.19 -6.57 -9.87
N ARG A 101 -7.60 -7.80 -9.52
CA ARG A 101 -8.66 -8.57 -10.19
C ARG A 101 -9.92 -8.68 -9.32
N CYS A 102 -9.75 -8.79 -8.00
CA CYS A 102 -10.84 -8.86 -7.05
C CYS A 102 -10.82 -7.66 -6.10
N PRO A 103 -11.99 -7.16 -5.65
CA PRO A 103 -12.05 -6.08 -4.67
C PRO A 103 -11.26 -6.41 -3.40
N LEU A 104 -10.53 -5.43 -2.89
CA LEU A 104 -9.78 -5.53 -1.64
C LEU A 104 -10.70 -5.24 -0.45
N SER A 105 -10.23 -5.59 0.76
CA SER A 105 -10.92 -5.23 2.00
C SER A 105 -11.08 -3.71 2.13
N ILE A 106 -12.21 -3.27 2.70
CA ILE A 106 -12.36 -1.89 3.19
C ILE A 106 -11.36 -1.68 4.34
N GLN A 107 -10.57 -0.62 4.25
CA GLN A 107 -9.46 -0.36 5.17
C GLN A 107 -9.46 1.09 5.66
N ALA A 108 -8.96 1.27 6.88
CA ALA A 108 -8.58 2.57 7.42
C ALA A 108 -7.25 2.40 8.16
N HIS A 109 -6.35 3.37 8.00
CA HIS A 109 -5.06 3.36 8.69
C HIS A 109 -5.13 4.25 9.94
N PRO A 110 -4.63 3.79 11.09
CA PRO A 110 -4.57 4.62 12.28
C PRO A 110 -3.64 5.81 12.07
N ASP A 111 -3.94 6.91 12.76
CA ASP A 111 -2.95 7.98 12.92
C ASP A 111 -1.75 7.52 13.77
N LYS A 112 -0.71 8.35 13.86
CA LYS A 112 0.53 7.95 14.54
C LYS A 112 0.34 7.64 16.02
N LYS A 113 -0.57 8.34 16.69
CA LYS A 113 -0.85 8.12 18.12
C LYS A 113 -1.54 6.78 18.31
N LEU A 114 -2.59 6.53 17.53
CA LEU A 114 -3.37 5.30 17.61
C LEU A 114 -2.53 4.08 17.15
N ALA A 115 -1.67 4.23 16.15
CA ALA A 115 -0.76 3.17 15.71
C ALA A 115 0.15 2.68 16.85
N ALA A 116 0.75 3.61 17.60
CA ALA A 116 1.59 3.27 18.76
C ALA A 116 0.80 2.54 19.87
N GLU A 117 -0.42 2.99 20.16
CA GLU A 117 -1.30 2.33 21.12
C GLU A 117 -1.68 0.91 20.68
N LEU A 118 -2.02 0.74 19.40
CA LEU A 118 -2.43 -0.52 18.81
C LEU A 118 -1.28 -1.52 18.70
N HIS A 119 -0.09 -1.07 18.29
CA HIS A 119 1.11 -1.89 18.25
C HIS A 119 1.48 -2.43 19.63
N LYS A 120 1.42 -1.59 20.65
CA LYS A 120 1.68 -2.00 22.04
C LYS A 120 0.64 -3.01 22.54
N ARG A 121 -0.63 -2.85 22.16
CA ARG A 121 -1.74 -3.71 22.61
C ARG A 121 -1.80 -5.04 21.88
N ASP A 122 -1.55 -5.05 20.57
CA ASP A 122 -1.67 -6.22 19.69
C ASP A 122 -0.61 -6.21 18.58
N PRO A 123 0.66 -6.50 18.93
CA PRO A 123 1.77 -6.47 17.98
C PRO A 123 1.68 -7.57 16.90
N LYS A 124 0.76 -8.54 17.08
CA LYS A 124 0.52 -9.57 16.07
C LYS A 124 -0.16 -8.98 14.84
N ASN A 125 -1.14 -8.11 15.03
CA ASN A 125 -1.91 -7.51 13.93
C ASN A 125 -1.37 -6.14 13.51
N TYR A 126 -0.85 -5.35 14.45
CA TYR A 126 -0.21 -4.06 14.17
C TYR A 126 1.30 -4.23 14.23
N LYS A 127 1.96 -4.26 13.07
CA LYS A 127 3.37 -4.68 12.97
C LYS A 127 4.38 -3.62 13.39
N ASP A 128 3.97 -2.37 13.39
CA ASP A 128 4.78 -1.21 13.77
C ASP A 128 3.89 -0.13 14.39
N ASP A 129 4.54 0.88 14.97
CA ASP A 129 3.91 2.00 15.67
C ASP A 129 3.70 3.23 14.77
N ASN A 130 3.82 3.07 13.45
CA ASN A 130 3.80 4.20 12.53
C ASN A 130 2.43 4.39 11.86
N HIS A 131 2.16 5.63 11.46
CA HIS A 131 1.07 5.94 10.56
C HIS A 131 1.43 5.53 9.13
N LYS A 132 0.41 5.21 8.33
CA LYS A 132 0.60 4.75 6.94
C LYS A 132 -0.16 5.64 5.96
N PRO A 133 0.39 6.82 5.62
CA PRO A 133 -0.17 7.64 4.57
C PRO A 133 0.07 6.94 3.23
N GLU A 134 -0.96 6.90 2.38
CA GLU A 134 -0.91 6.23 1.08
C GLU A 134 -1.36 7.20 -0.02
N LEU A 135 -0.73 7.07 -1.20
CA LEU A 135 -1.12 7.77 -2.42
C LEU A 135 -1.32 6.72 -3.51
N ALA A 136 -2.51 6.67 -4.10
CA ALA A 136 -2.80 5.83 -5.26
C ALA A 136 -2.75 6.67 -6.54
N CYS A 137 -2.08 6.16 -7.56
CA CYS A 137 -2.04 6.75 -8.90
C CYS A 137 -2.54 5.72 -9.91
N ALA A 138 -3.60 6.06 -10.64
CA ALA A 138 -4.21 5.18 -11.62
C ALA A 138 -3.33 5.08 -12.88
N VAL A 139 -2.86 3.87 -13.19
CA VAL A 139 -2.12 3.56 -14.44
C VAL A 139 -3.08 3.10 -15.54
N THR A 140 -4.17 2.47 -15.15
CA THR A 140 -5.31 2.09 -15.99
C THR A 140 -6.58 2.69 -15.40
N GLU A 141 -7.73 2.45 -16.02
CA GLU A 141 -9.02 2.66 -15.35
C GLU A 141 -9.01 1.97 -13.97
N PHE A 142 -9.53 2.68 -12.98
CA PHE A 142 -9.43 2.31 -11.58
C PHE A 142 -10.70 2.71 -10.84
N GLU A 143 -11.22 1.79 -10.03
CA GLU A 143 -12.35 2.01 -9.15
C GLU A 143 -11.91 1.81 -7.70
N GLY A 144 -12.39 2.67 -6.81
CA GLY A 144 -12.08 2.59 -5.38
C GLY A 144 -13.12 3.32 -4.53
N LEU A 145 -13.26 2.86 -3.28
CA LEU A 145 -14.03 3.55 -2.25
C LEU A 145 -13.08 4.42 -1.42
N CYS A 146 -13.41 5.70 -1.26
CA CYS A 146 -12.59 6.64 -0.49
C CYS A 146 -13.47 7.61 0.29
N GLY A 147 -13.41 7.51 1.62
CA GLY A 147 -14.21 8.34 2.52
C GLY A 147 -15.69 7.98 2.54
N PHE A 148 -16.44 8.71 3.37
CA PHE A 148 -17.89 8.66 3.37
C PHE A 148 -18.46 9.50 2.25
N ARG A 149 -19.62 9.10 1.73
CA ARG A 149 -20.43 9.93 0.82
C ARG A 149 -20.89 11.21 1.54
N PRO A 150 -21.26 12.25 0.78
CA PRO A 150 -21.96 13.42 1.33
C PRO A 150 -23.17 13.00 2.17
N MET A 151 -23.44 13.76 3.23
CA MET A 151 -24.48 13.40 4.21
C MET A 151 -25.86 13.24 3.56
N GLN A 152 -26.18 14.08 2.57
CA GLN A 152 -27.45 14.02 1.83
C GLN A 152 -27.60 12.69 1.08
N GLU A 153 -26.56 12.23 0.39
CA GLU A 153 -26.58 10.93 -0.29
C GLU A 153 -26.74 9.77 0.71
N ILE A 154 -26.17 9.88 1.92
CA ILE A 154 -26.35 8.85 2.97
C ILE A 154 -27.83 8.80 3.39
N VAL A 155 -28.48 9.94 3.56
CA VAL A 155 -29.91 10.02 3.90
C VAL A 155 -30.78 9.45 2.78
N GLU A 156 -30.48 9.78 1.53
CA GLU A 156 -31.18 9.23 0.36
C GLU A 156 -31.06 7.71 0.32
N ASN A 157 -29.85 7.17 0.46
CA ASN A 157 -29.63 5.71 0.52
C ASN A 157 -30.39 5.03 1.67
N LEU A 158 -30.50 5.68 2.83
CA LEU A 158 -31.30 5.20 3.97
C LEU A 158 -32.82 5.28 3.71
N GLY A 159 -33.27 6.06 2.74
CA GLY A 159 -34.66 6.10 2.28
C GLY A 159 -34.95 5.07 1.19
N GLU A 160 -33.98 4.83 0.30
CA GLU A 160 -34.13 3.97 -0.87
C GLU A 160 -33.85 2.49 -0.59
N VAL A 161 -33.04 2.16 0.43
CA VAL A 161 -32.61 0.78 0.74
C VAL A 161 -33.17 0.33 2.09
N PRO A 162 -34.32 -0.38 2.13
CA PRO A 162 -34.97 -0.79 3.37
C PRO A 162 -34.10 -1.68 4.27
N GLU A 163 -33.26 -2.55 3.69
CA GLU A 163 -32.35 -3.42 4.43
C GLU A 163 -31.28 -2.62 5.18
N LEU A 164 -30.75 -1.57 4.54
CA LEU A 164 -29.78 -0.67 5.17
C LEU A 164 -30.44 0.12 6.31
N ARG A 165 -31.65 0.64 6.07
CA ARG A 165 -32.42 1.35 7.09
C ARG A 165 -32.73 0.46 8.29
N ALA A 166 -33.17 -0.78 8.04
CA ALA A 166 -33.46 -1.75 9.07
C ALA A 166 -32.21 -2.10 9.90
N LEU A 167 -31.04 -2.20 9.26
CA LEU A 167 -29.77 -2.45 9.93
C LEU A 167 -29.36 -1.28 10.85
N VAL A 168 -29.52 -0.05 10.37
CA VAL A 168 -29.14 1.18 11.12
C VAL A 168 -30.15 1.48 12.24
N GLY A 169 -31.43 1.19 12.02
CA GLY A 169 -32.52 1.47 12.93
C GLY A 169 -33.11 2.88 12.78
N GLU A 170 -34.41 3.02 13.04
CA GLU A 170 -35.17 4.25 12.81
C GLU A 170 -34.63 5.46 13.59
N GLU A 171 -34.21 5.27 14.85
CA GLU A 171 -33.68 6.36 15.67
C GLU A 171 -32.39 6.94 15.08
N ALA A 172 -31.46 6.08 14.64
CA ALA A 172 -30.20 6.51 14.06
C ALA A 172 -30.42 7.12 12.67
N ALA A 173 -31.30 6.54 11.85
CA ALA A 173 -31.67 7.10 10.54
C ALA A 173 -32.26 8.52 10.68
N ALA A 174 -33.14 8.75 11.67
CA ALA A 174 -33.71 10.07 11.95
C ALA A 174 -32.64 11.08 12.37
N LYS A 175 -31.68 10.70 13.22
CA LYS A 175 -30.56 11.57 13.64
C LYS A 175 -29.68 11.98 12.46
N VAL A 176 -29.39 11.06 11.55
CA VAL A 176 -28.61 11.35 10.34
C VAL A 176 -29.36 12.32 9.43
N ALA A 177 -30.67 12.13 9.23
CA ALA A 177 -31.50 13.05 8.46
C ALA A 177 -31.57 14.46 9.08
N GLU A 178 -31.71 14.55 10.41
CA GLU A 178 -31.70 15.84 11.12
C GLU A 178 -30.34 16.55 10.96
N ALA A 179 -29.23 15.81 11.09
CA ALA A 179 -27.89 16.37 10.91
C ALA A 179 -27.67 16.89 9.47
N ALA A 180 -28.22 16.21 8.46
CA ALA A 180 -28.12 16.63 7.06
C ALA A 180 -28.90 17.91 6.75
N GLY A 181 -30.01 18.18 7.45
CA GLY A 181 -30.86 19.36 7.27
C GLY A 181 -30.38 20.63 7.98
N LYS A 182 -29.31 20.55 8.78
CA LYS A 182 -28.71 21.70 9.49
C LYS A 182 -27.55 22.36 8.70
N GLY A 183 -27.27 21.89 7.49
CA GLY A 183 -26.21 22.37 6.60
C GLY A 183 -26.65 23.44 5.61
#